data_AF-A0A1J5RMF8-F1
#
_entry.id   AF-A0A1J5RMF8-F1
#
_cell.length_a   1.000
_cell.length_b   1.000
_cell.length_c   1.000
_cell.angle_alpha   90.00
_cell.angle_beta   90.00
_cell.angle_gamma   90.00
#
_symmetry.space_group_name_H-M   'P 1'
#
loop_
_entity.id
_entity.type
_entity.pdbx_description
1 polymer ?
#
loop_
_entity_poly.entity_id
_entity_poly.type
_entity_poly.pdbx_seq_one_letter_code
_entity_poly.pdbx_strand_id
1 'polypeptide(L)'
;MKHAKYFSIFVFVAVLGYGAVAFYFLPLATFQGELTRMALLPETLFGWTKPQPAIDPKWMLQASMREADVLVIGDSFSDSRVWQTVLTQRGLKVRTESWDSMRGVCADFTPWLRAQGFAGKYVVFESIERNLVDDLSKSDACQRMQYHPNPRTDTPRFPPAVSFDVNQGNYAGKLSTGIETQLNVLKYERLSRSPDFKSWLLPNDVRMARVPGGCELFSHASCNDALFLSYDKPEEIDAGALENIGRLNARLEGITPVWVFVPNKSTAYLYPLKQFWNEAERRFHAPNLLRMTQQAIQAKTVDLYLGNNTHFSTTGYLLMGDEILKAIQSR
;
A
#
# COMPACT_ATOMS: atom_id res chain seq x y z
N MET A 1 11.27 -53.74 -32.75
CA MET A 1 11.05 -53.80 -31.28
C MET A 1 12.10 -53.04 -30.45
N LYS A 2 13.41 -53.13 -30.72
CA LYS A 2 14.44 -52.40 -29.93
C LYS A 2 14.30 -50.87 -29.99
N HIS A 3 14.08 -50.29 -31.16
CA HIS A 3 13.90 -48.83 -31.32
C HIS A 3 12.67 -48.28 -30.59
N ALA A 4 11.56 -49.02 -30.57
CA ALA A 4 10.36 -48.65 -29.81
C ALA A 4 10.63 -48.60 -28.30
N LYS A 5 11.39 -49.56 -27.75
CA LYS A 5 11.79 -49.56 -26.34
C LYS A 5 12.63 -48.32 -25.99
N TYR A 6 13.63 -47.99 -26.80
CA TYR A 6 14.48 -46.81 -26.57
C TYR A 6 13.69 -45.51 -26.67
N PHE A 7 12.78 -45.40 -27.65
CA PHE A 7 11.90 -44.26 -27.78
C PHE A 7 10.99 -44.10 -26.55
N SER A 8 10.36 -45.18 -26.09
CA SER A 8 9.52 -45.15 -24.88
C SER A 8 10.30 -44.75 -23.62
N ILE A 9 11.51 -45.27 -23.44
CA ILE A 9 12.38 -44.88 -22.31
C ILE A 9 12.71 -43.39 -22.40
N PHE A 10 13.10 -42.90 -23.58
CA PHE A 10 13.42 -41.49 -23.79
C PHE A 10 12.23 -40.59 -23.47
N VAL A 11 11.05 -40.91 -24.00
CA VAL A 11 9.82 -40.14 -23.72
C VAL A 11 9.49 -40.17 -22.23
N PHE A 12 9.60 -41.32 -21.58
CA PHE A 12 9.32 -41.43 -20.15
C PHE A 12 10.28 -40.58 -19.30
N VAL A 13 11.58 -40.63 -19.61
CA VAL A 13 12.58 -39.78 -18.94
C VAL A 13 12.32 -38.30 -19.19
N ALA A 14 11.96 -37.92 -20.42
CA ALA A 14 11.64 -36.53 -20.75
C ALA A 14 10.40 -36.02 -20.00
N VAL A 15 9.33 -36.82 -19.92
CA VAL A 15 8.11 -36.49 -19.19
C VAL A 15 8.37 -36.41 -17.69
N LEU A 16 9.10 -37.37 -17.11
CA LEU A 16 9.48 -37.31 -15.69
C LEU A 16 10.39 -36.12 -15.38
N GLY A 17 11.34 -35.83 -16.26
CA GLY A 17 12.22 -34.67 -16.14
C GLY A 17 11.42 -33.37 -16.15
N TYR A 18 10.50 -33.21 -17.11
CA TYR A 18 9.60 -32.06 -17.15
C TYR A 18 8.70 -31.97 -15.90
N GLY A 19 8.15 -33.09 -15.45
CA GLY A 19 7.33 -33.18 -14.24
C GLY A 19 8.10 -32.79 -12.98
N ALA A 20 9.35 -33.24 -12.83
CA ALA A 20 10.22 -32.89 -11.70
C ALA A 20 10.60 -31.40 -11.70
N VAL A 21 10.93 -30.85 -12.88
CA VAL A 21 11.18 -29.42 -13.07
C VAL A 21 9.92 -28.62 -12.70
N ALA A 22 8.75 -29.00 -13.21
CA ALA A 22 7.49 -28.36 -12.87
C ALA A 22 7.19 -28.41 -11.37
N PHE A 23 7.35 -29.58 -10.74
CA PHE A 23 7.11 -29.77 -9.32
C PHE A 23 8.01 -28.88 -8.45
N TYR A 24 9.27 -28.67 -8.85
CA TYR A 24 10.20 -27.82 -8.13
C TYR A 24 9.90 -26.32 -8.30
N PHE A 25 9.67 -25.87 -9.53
CA PHE A 25 9.60 -24.44 -9.83
C PHE A 25 8.20 -23.83 -9.69
N LEU A 26 7.11 -24.58 -9.92
CA LEU A 26 5.76 -24.02 -9.85
C LEU A 26 5.43 -23.40 -8.47
N PRO A 27 5.78 -24.02 -7.33
CA PRO A 27 5.59 -23.41 -6.00
C PRO A 27 6.25 -22.03 -5.84
N LEU A 28 7.40 -21.81 -6.50
CA LEU A 28 8.14 -20.54 -6.43
C LEU A 28 7.44 -19.40 -7.17
N ALA A 29 6.44 -19.69 -8.00
CA ALA A 29 5.63 -18.70 -8.70
C ALA A 29 4.39 -18.26 -7.90
N THR A 30 4.37 -18.51 -6.59
CA THR A 30 3.31 -18.09 -5.68
C THR A 30 3.75 -16.87 -4.88
N PHE A 31 2.98 -15.80 -4.97
CA PHE A 31 3.28 -14.53 -4.29
C PHE A 31 2.03 -14.05 -3.55
N GLN A 32 2.22 -13.59 -2.32
CA GLN A 32 1.18 -12.95 -1.51
C GLN A 32 1.29 -11.43 -1.64
N GLY A 33 2.52 -10.90 -1.61
CA GLY A 33 2.82 -9.48 -1.70
C GLY A 33 2.92 -8.97 -3.13
N GLU A 34 2.61 -7.68 -3.31
CA GLU A 34 2.78 -7.01 -4.60
C GLU A 34 4.25 -6.94 -5.03
N LEU A 35 5.15 -6.58 -4.11
CA LEU A 35 6.56 -6.34 -4.44
C LEU A 35 7.32 -7.64 -4.69
N THR A 36 7.00 -8.72 -3.96
CA THR A 36 7.55 -10.06 -4.23
C THR A 36 7.09 -10.58 -5.59
N ARG A 37 5.81 -10.38 -5.94
CA ARG A 37 5.27 -10.69 -7.27
C ARG A 37 5.92 -9.88 -8.38
N MET A 38 6.14 -8.60 -8.20
CA MET A 38 6.76 -7.73 -9.20
C MET A 38 8.25 -8.02 -9.36
N ALA A 39 8.98 -8.20 -8.25
CA ALA A 39 10.40 -8.53 -8.24
C ALA A 39 10.71 -9.96 -8.68
N LEU A 40 9.71 -10.85 -8.66
CA LEU A 40 9.88 -12.30 -8.80
C LEU A 40 10.87 -12.80 -7.73
N LEU A 41 10.56 -12.52 -6.48
CA LEU A 41 11.29 -12.99 -5.30
C LEU A 41 10.31 -13.68 -4.34
N PRO A 42 10.69 -14.81 -3.72
CA PRO A 42 9.75 -15.62 -2.97
C PRO A 42 9.41 -15.02 -1.60
N GLU A 43 8.22 -15.39 -1.10
CA GLU A 43 7.76 -15.03 0.26
C GLU A 43 8.67 -15.61 1.36
N THR A 44 9.34 -16.73 1.11
CA THR A 44 10.32 -17.31 2.05
C THR A 44 11.48 -16.36 2.37
N LEU A 45 11.76 -15.37 1.50
CA LEU A 45 12.80 -14.37 1.73
C LEU A 45 12.24 -13.03 2.24
N PHE A 46 11.11 -12.57 1.68
CA PHE A 46 10.61 -11.19 1.89
C PHE A 46 9.19 -11.11 2.49
N GLY A 47 8.52 -12.25 2.66
CA GLY A 47 7.23 -12.36 3.31
C GLY A 47 7.35 -12.12 4.81
N TRP A 48 6.49 -11.25 5.34
CA TRP A 48 6.44 -10.95 6.77
C TRP A 48 6.05 -12.21 7.57
N THR A 49 6.62 -12.37 8.77
CA THR A 49 6.46 -13.57 9.61
C THR A 49 5.85 -13.25 10.98
N LYS A 50 5.80 -11.98 11.40
CA LYS A 50 5.17 -11.57 12.66
C LYS A 50 3.66 -11.37 12.48
N PRO A 51 2.82 -11.97 13.35
CA PRO A 51 1.39 -11.78 13.28
C PRO A 51 0.99 -10.29 13.37
N GLN A 52 0.01 -9.91 12.57
CA GLN A 52 -0.58 -8.58 12.58
C GLN A 52 -1.80 -8.52 13.50
N PRO A 53 -2.17 -7.34 14.03
CA PRO A 53 -3.40 -7.19 14.82
C PRO A 53 -4.63 -7.69 14.06
N ALA A 54 -5.49 -8.45 14.74
CA ALA A 54 -6.77 -8.87 14.19
C ALA A 54 -7.78 -7.71 14.22
N ILE A 55 -8.58 -7.58 13.17
CA ILE A 55 -9.67 -6.62 13.09
C ILE A 55 -10.99 -7.38 13.07
N ASP A 56 -11.90 -6.99 13.97
CA ASP A 56 -13.27 -7.49 13.96
C ASP A 56 -14.02 -6.91 12.74
N PRO A 57 -14.54 -7.74 11.82
CA PRO A 57 -15.23 -7.29 10.61
C PRO A 57 -16.36 -6.29 10.87
N LYS A 58 -16.99 -6.30 12.05
CA LYS A 58 -18.08 -5.36 12.39
C LYS A 58 -17.65 -3.88 12.36
N TRP A 59 -16.35 -3.61 12.49
CA TRP A 59 -15.81 -2.26 12.42
C TRP A 59 -15.46 -1.82 10.99
N MET A 60 -15.47 -2.74 10.02
CA MET A 60 -15.17 -2.47 8.60
C MET A 60 -16.43 -2.13 7.78
N LEU A 61 -17.54 -1.86 8.47
CA LEU A 61 -18.80 -1.46 7.87
C LEU A 61 -18.68 -0.07 7.27
N GLN A 62 -19.34 0.10 6.13
CA GLN A 62 -19.42 1.38 5.43
C GLN A 62 -20.82 1.95 5.57
N ALA A 63 -20.91 3.24 5.91
CA ALA A 63 -22.15 3.98 5.93
C ALA A 63 -22.58 4.37 4.51
N SER A 64 -23.88 4.65 4.34
CA SER A 64 -24.36 5.37 3.15
C SER A 64 -23.90 6.83 3.17
N MET A 65 -23.88 7.50 2.01
CA MET A 65 -23.53 8.93 1.93
C MET A 65 -24.41 9.79 2.85
N ARG A 66 -25.69 9.43 3.02
CA ARG A 66 -26.66 10.18 3.84
C ARG A 66 -26.45 10.03 5.35
N GLU A 67 -25.91 8.90 5.76
CA GLU A 67 -25.72 8.56 7.18
C GLU A 67 -24.30 8.84 7.66
N ALA A 68 -23.38 9.14 6.76
CA ALA A 68 -21.97 9.32 7.09
C ALA A 68 -21.71 10.61 7.87
N ASP A 69 -20.99 10.48 8.99
CA ASP A 69 -20.42 11.58 9.74
C ASP A 69 -19.11 12.07 9.08
N VAL A 70 -18.40 11.12 8.47
CA VAL A 70 -17.12 11.31 7.80
C VAL A 70 -17.16 10.69 6.41
N LEU A 71 -16.88 11.51 5.38
CA LEU A 71 -16.60 11.03 4.04
C LEU A 71 -15.09 10.90 3.85
N VAL A 72 -14.62 9.74 3.40
CA VAL A 72 -13.24 9.49 2.99
C VAL A 72 -13.21 9.44 1.47
N ILE A 73 -12.34 10.21 0.86
CA ILE A 73 -11.97 10.10 -0.56
C ILE A 73 -10.51 9.71 -0.57
N GLY A 74 -10.24 8.45 -0.91
CA GLY A 74 -8.92 7.85 -0.76
C GLY A 74 -8.48 6.98 -1.93
N ASP A 75 -7.25 6.49 -1.85
CA ASP A 75 -6.71 5.53 -2.80
C ASP A 75 -6.70 4.11 -2.21
N SER A 76 -5.79 3.24 -2.67
CA SER A 76 -5.63 1.88 -2.18
C SER A 76 -5.29 1.79 -0.68
N PHE A 77 -4.77 2.86 -0.06
CA PHE A 77 -4.60 2.92 1.40
C PHE A 77 -5.93 3.06 2.15
N SER A 78 -7.01 3.44 1.48
CA SER A 78 -8.34 3.54 2.08
C SER A 78 -9.29 2.41 1.64
N ASP A 79 -9.03 1.72 0.52
CA ASP A 79 -9.92 0.72 -0.08
C ASP A 79 -10.29 -0.45 0.86
N SER A 80 -9.32 -0.89 1.66
CA SER A 80 -9.47 -2.02 2.59
C SER A 80 -10.26 -1.67 3.85
N ARG A 81 -10.52 -0.39 4.12
CA ARG A 81 -11.23 0.14 5.30
C ARG A 81 -10.55 -0.14 6.66
N VAL A 82 -9.25 -0.42 6.65
CA VAL A 82 -8.51 -0.83 7.86
C VAL A 82 -8.35 0.33 8.84
N TRP A 83 -7.79 1.46 8.41
CA TRP A 83 -7.59 2.61 9.31
C TRP A 83 -8.92 3.25 9.73
N GLN A 84 -9.95 3.14 8.89
CA GLN A 84 -11.31 3.61 9.15
C GLN A 84 -11.94 2.90 10.35
N THR A 85 -11.50 1.67 10.67
CA THR A 85 -12.00 0.96 11.85
C THR A 85 -11.72 1.69 13.16
N VAL A 86 -10.65 2.50 13.22
CA VAL A 86 -10.36 3.36 14.38
C VAL A 86 -11.49 4.36 14.61
N LEU A 87 -12.07 4.92 13.55
CA LEU A 87 -13.19 5.87 13.64
C LEU A 87 -14.51 5.18 13.97
N THR A 88 -14.81 4.05 13.31
CA THR A 88 -16.07 3.33 13.55
C THR A 88 -16.14 2.74 14.96
N GLN A 89 -15.00 2.32 15.53
CA GLN A 89 -14.90 1.94 16.95
C GLN A 89 -15.24 3.08 17.92
N ARG A 90 -15.14 4.34 17.47
CA ARG A 90 -15.56 5.52 18.23
C ARG A 90 -16.98 5.98 17.90
N GLY A 91 -17.75 5.16 17.19
CA GLY A 91 -19.15 5.40 16.85
C GLY A 91 -19.35 6.29 15.63
N LEU A 92 -18.29 6.69 14.92
CA LEU A 92 -18.41 7.49 13.69
C LEU A 92 -18.84 6.61 12.52
N LYS A 93 -19.81 7.09 11.75
CA LYS A 93 -20.26 6.47 10.50
C LYS A 93 -19.39 6.96 9.36
N VAL A 94 -18.64 6.05 8.74
CA VAL A 94 -17.66 6.38 7.71
C VAL A 94 -18.14 5.91 6.33
N ARG A 95 -18.16 6.81 5.35
CA ARG A 95 -18.31 6.49 3.92
C ARG A 95 -16.94 6.57 3.26
N THR A 96 -16.53 5.55 2.49
CA THR A 96 -15.29 5.62 1.70
C THR A 96 -15.61 5.54 0.22
N GLU A 97 -15.14 6.54 -0.53
CA GLU A 97 -15.13 6.63 -1.98
C GLU A 97 -13.68 6.63 -2.48
N SER A 98 -13.46 6.15 -3.70
CA SER A 98 -12.13 6.23 -4.32
C SER A 98 -11.94 7.51 -5.12
N TRP A 99 -10.69 7.94 -5.30
CA TRP A 99 -10.35 9.00 -6.26
C TRP A 99 -10.83 8.71 -7.68
N ASP A 100 -10.82 7.44 -8.11
CA ASP A 100 -11.37 7.03 -9.42
C ASP A 100 -12.87 7.32 -9.55
N SER A 101 -13.61 7.18 -8.45
CA SER A 101 -15.05 7.43 -8.42
C SER A 101 -15.35 8.93 -8.38
N MET A 102 -14.59 9.67 -7.56
CA MET A 102 -14.80 11.11 -7.34
C MET A 102 -14.25 11.98 -8.48
N ARG A 103 -13.14 11.55 -9.10
CA ARG A 103 -12.40 12.25 -10.16
C ARG A 103 -11.90 13.65 -9.80
N GLY A 104 -11.78 13.93 -8.51
CA GLY A 104 -11.21 15.15 -7.97
C GLY A 104 -12.18 15.96 -7.10
N VAL A 105 -11.68 17.07 -6.58
CA VAL A 105 -12.41 18.03 -5.76
C VAL A 105 -12.70 19.29 -6.59
N CYS A 106 -13.80 19.24 -7.34
CA CYS A 106 -14.16 20.27 -8.32
C CYS A 106 -14.74 21.54 -7.66
N ALA A 107 -14.86 22.63 -8.41
CA ALA A 107 -15.40 23.90 -7.91
C ALA A 107 -16.82 23.80 -7.31
N ASP A 108 -17.66 22.88 -7.82
CA ASP A 108 -19.00 22.60 -7.32
C ASP A 108 -19.06 21.42 -6.31
N PHE A 109 -17.92 20.98 -5.76
CA PHE A 109 -17.84 19.82 -4.88
C PHE A 109 -18.79 19.90 -3.69
N THR A 110 -18.77 21.00 -2.94
CA THR A 110 -19.60 21.14 -1.73
C THR A 110 -21.10 21.13 -2.06
N PRO A 111 -21.61 21.97 -3.00
CA PRO A 111 -23.01 21.87 -3.43
C PRO A 111 -23.41 20.47 -3.91
N TRP A 112 -22.55 19.83 -4.72
CA TRP A 112 -22.77 18.48 -5.21
C TRP A 112 -22.88 17.47 -4.06
N LEU A 113 -21.94 17.53 -3.10
CA LEU A 113 -21.88 16.63 -1.95
C LEU A 113 -23.12 16.76 -1.07
N ARG A 114 -23.58 18.00 -0.82
CA ARG A 114 -24.83 18.25 -0.09
C ARG A 114 -26.05 17.72 -0.87
N ALA A 115 -26.07 17.81 -2.20
CA ALA A 115 -27.13 17.24 -3.02
C ALA A 115 -27.15 15.69 -2.98
N GLN A 116 -26.01 15.03 -2.73
CA GLN A 116 -25.98 13.59 -2.46
C GLN A 116 -26.57 13.22 -1.08
N GLY A 117 -26.87 14.22 -0.26
CA GLY A 117 -27.45 14.07 1.08
C GLY A 117 -26.43 13.88 2.19
N PHE A 118 -25.14 14.11 1.92
CA PHE A 118 -24.12 14.11 2.97
C PHE A 118 -24.38 15.26 3.95
N ALA A 119 -24.74 14.91 5.19
CA ALA A 119 -24.96 15.86 6.27
C ALA A 119 -23.76 15.98 7.23
N GLY A 120 -22.75 15.12 7.08
CA GLY A 120 -21.55 15.12 7.91
C GLY A 120 -20.73 16.41 7.83
N LYS A 121 -19.80 16.55 8.78
CA LYS A 121 -18.91 17.71 8.91
C LYS A 121 -17.55 17.46 8.26
N TYR A 122 -17.01 16.24 8.35
CA TYR A 122 -15.62 15.97 7.99
C TYR A 122 -15.50 15.26 6.65
N VAL A 123 -14.57 15.74 5.82
CA VAL A 123 -14.15 15.04 4.60
C VAL A 123 -12.65 14.79 4.68
N VAL A 124 -12.26 13.52 4.68
CA VAL A 124 -10.87 13.08 4.67
C VAL A 124 -10.44 12.89 3.21
N PHE A 125 -9.41 13.61 2.79
CA PHE A 125 -8.80 13.47 1.48
C PHE A 125 -7.46 12.77 1.65
N GLU A 126 -7.42 11.48 1.33
CA GLU A 126 -6.28 10.60 1.56
C GLU A 126 -5.58 10.30 0.24
N SER A 127 -4.27 10.52 0.16
CA SER A 127 -3.49 10.19 -1.05
C SER A 127 -2.06 9.80 -0.67
N ILE A 128 -1.55 8.74 -1.30
CA ILE A 128 -0.15 8.35 -1.26
C ILE A 128 0.72 9.40 -1.95
N GLU A 129 1.89 9.67 -1.37
CA GLU A 129 2.87 10.65 -1.84
C GLU A 129 3.09 10.66 -3.35
N ARG A 130 3.17 9.48 -3.98
CA ARG A 130 3.43 9.32 -5.42
C ARG A 130 2.30 9.81 -6.34
N ASN A 131 1.06 9.86 -5.86
CA ASN A 131 -0.12 10.25 -6.64
C ASN A 131 -0.57 11.68 -6.31
N LEU A 132 -0.14 12.18 -5.15
CA LEU A 132 -0.55 13.45 -4.56
C LEU A 132 -0.56 14.63 -5.54
N VAL A 133 0.55 14.87 -6.25
CA VAL A 133 0.69 16.05 -7.13
C VAL A 133 -0.32 15.98 -8.28
N ASP A 134 -0.52 14.80 -8.86
CA ASP A 134 -1.43 14.59 -9.96
C ASP A 134 -2.89 14.72 -9.50
N ASP A 135 -3.24 14.14 -8.35
CA ASP A 135 -4.60 14.17 -7.80
C ASP A 135 -5.02 15.60 -7.42
N LEU A 136 -4.11 16.35 -6.80
CA LEU A 136 -4.33 17.76 -6.47
C LEU A 136 -4.46 18.62 -7.73
N SER A 137 -3.61 18.40 -8.73
CA SER A 137 -3.62 19.20 -9.97
C SER A 137 -4.91 18.96 -10.77
N LYS A 138 -5.37 17.70 -10.87
CA LYS A 138 -6.66 17.36 -11.49
C LYS A 138 -7.83 18.02 -10.76
N SER A 139 -7.80 17.99 -9.42
CA SER A 139 -8.84 18.62 -8.59
C SER A 139 -8.86 20.14 -8.78
N ASP A 140 -7.70 20.79 -8.75
CA ASP A 140 -7.60 22.25 -8.91
C ASP A 140 -8.09 22.70 -10.30
N ALA A 141 -7.80 21.95 -11.36
CA ALA A 141 -8.32 22.23 -12.70
C ALA A 141 -9.83 21.94 -12.86
N CYS A 142 -10.42 21.12 -11.99
CA CYS A 142 -11.80 20.66 -12.15
C CYS A 142 -12.86 21.70 -11.78
N GLN A 143 -13.82 21.91 -12.69
CA GLN A 143 -14.93 22.86 -12.49
C GLN A 143 -16.25 22.19 -12.07
N ARG A 144 -16.52 20.99 -12.57
CA ARG A 144 -17.78 20.27 -12.32
C ARG A 144 -17.54 18.83 -11.91
N MET A 145 -18.21 18.39 -10.85
CA MET A 145 -18.13 17.02 -10.36
C MET A 145 -18.55 16.02 -11.45
N GLN A 146 -17.71 15.01 -11.64
CA GLN A 146 -17.95 13.89 -12.53
C GLN A 146 -17.93 12.59 -11.73
N TYR A 147 -18.95 12.38 -10.92
CA TYR A 147 -19.02 11.19 -10.07
C TYR A 147 -19.33 9.93 -10.89
N HIS A 148 -18.49 8.91 -10.73
CA HIS A 148 -18.59 7.61 -11.37
C HIS A 148 -18.64 6.53 -10.28
N PRO A 149 -19.84 6.16 -9.80
CA PRO A 149 -19.94 5.22 -8.69
C PRO A 149 -19.29 3.89 -9.04
N ASN A 150 -18.37 3.44 -8.20
CA ASN A 150 -17.85 2.09 -8.30
C ASN A 150 -18.89 1.12 -7.70
N PRO A 151 -19.39 0.14 -8.47
CA PRO A 151 -20.39 -0.81 -7.97
C PRO A 151 -19.88 -1.68 -6.82
N ARG A 152 -18.55 -1.73 -6.60
CA ARG A 152 -17.94 -2.44 -5.48
C ARG A 152 -17.79 -1.61 -4.22
N THR A 153 -18.13 -0.31 -4.25
CA THR A 153 -17.99 0.57 -3.10
C THR A 153 -18.76 0.06 -1.89
N ASP A 154 -19.93 -0.57 -2.07
CA ASP A 154 -20.74 -1.11 -0.96
C ASP A 154 -20.48 -2.58 -0.64
N THR A 155 -19.58 -3.23 -1.38
CA THR A 155 -19.25 -4.63 -1.08
C THR A 155 -18.60 -4.75 0.31
N PRO A 156 -18.95 -5.80 1.09
CA PRO A 156 -18.27 -6.08 2.35
C PRO A 156 -16.76 -6.26 2.11
N ARG A 157 -15.96 -5.65 2.98
CA ARG A 157 -14.51 -5.87 3.02
C ARG A 157 -14.21 -6.87 4.13
N PHE A 158 -13.22 -7.74 3.86
CA PHE A 158 -12.74 -8.70 4.83
C PHE A 158 -11.50 -8.15 5.54
N PRO A 159 -11.31 -8.48 6.83
CA PRO A 159 -10.09 -8.12 7.53
C PRO A 159 -8.84 -8.63 6.79
N PRO A 160 -7.72 -7.87 6.83
CA PRO A 160 -6.43 -8.37 6.37
C PRO A 160 -6.04 -9.66 7.09
N ALA A 161 -5.18 -10.45 6.46
CA ALA A 161 -4.63 -11.65 7.07
C ALA A 161 -3.83 -11.30 8.34
N VAL A 162 -4.11 -12.01 9.44
CA VAL A 162 -3.34 -11.92 10.70
C VAL A 162 -1.98 -12.60 10.56
N SER A 163 -1.92 -13.68 9.79
CA SER A 163 -0.71 -14.45 9.48
C SER A 163 -0.90 -15.17 8.15
N PHE A 164 0.19 -15.53 7.50
CA PHE A 164 0.18 -16.48 6.37
C PHE A 164 1.45 -17.34 6.42
N ASP A 165 1.44 -18.48 5.73
CA ASP A 165 2.60 -19.34 5.63
C ASP A 165 3.47 -18.92 4.43
N VAL A 166 4.67 -18.44 4.71
CA VAL A 166 5.65 -18.04 3.69
C VAL A 166 6.14 -19.21 2.83
N ASN A 167 5.94 -20.45 3.30
CA ASN A 167 6.27 -21.67 2.57
C ASN A 167 5.07 -22.22 1.79
N GLN A 168 3.92 -21.55 1.83
CA GLN A 168 2.73 -21.97 1.10
C GLN A 168 2.96 -21.83 -0.40
N GLY A 169 3.39 -22.91 -1.04
CA GLY A 169 3.43 -23.03 -2.48
C GLY A 169 2.07 -23.43 -3.04
N ASN A 170 1.72 -22.90 -4.21
CA ASN A 170 0.69 -23.47 -5.06
C ASN A 170 1.27 -23.86 -6.43
N TYR A 171 0.57 -24.76 -7.13
CA TYR A 171 0.99 -25.24 -8.45
C TYR A 171 0.25 -24.53 -9.60
N ALA A 172 -0.42 -23.41 -9.32
CA ALA A 172 -1.22 -22.66 -10.30
C ALA A 172 -0.40 -21.58 -11.03
N GLY A 173 0.84 -21.34 -10.62
CA GLY A 173 1.74 -20.39 -11.26
C GLY A 173 2.25 -20.83 -12.64
N LYS A 174 3.07 -19.98 -13.27
CA LYS A 174 3.74 -20.29 -14.53
C LYS A 174 5.14 -20.86 -14.26
N LEU A 175 5.51 -21.93 -14.95
CA LEU A 175 6.83 -22.54 -14.83
C LEU A 175 7.97 -21.54 -15.10
N SER A 176 7.81 -20.69 -16.12
CA SER A 176 8.78 -19.64 -16.45
C SER A 176 9.01 -18.67 -15.30
N THR A 177 7.93 -18.26 -14.61
CA THR A 177 7.99 -17.38 -13.44
C THR A 177 8.74 -18.04 -12.28
N GLY A 178 8.54 -19.34 -12.05
CA GLY A 178 9.27 -20.08 -11.02
C GLY A 178 10.78 -20.16 -11.31
N ILE A 179 11.15 -20.38 -12.57
CA ILE A 179 12.55 -20.39 -13.01
C ILE A 179 13.19 -19.00 -12.83
N GLU A 180 12.53 -17.94 -13.29
CA GLU A 180 13.00 -16.56 -13.11
C GLU A 180 13.16 -16.20 -11.63
N THR A 181 12.21 -16.63 -10.79
CA THR A 181 12.27 -16.44 -9.34
C THR A 181 13.52 -17.10 -8.75
N GLN A 182 13.80 -18.36 -9.11
CA GLN A 182 15.01 -19.05 -8.64
C GLN A 182 16.29 -18.36 -9.12
N LEU A 183 16.34 -17.88 -10.36
CA LEU A 183 17.49 -17.14 -10.89
C LEU A 183 17.71 -15.83 -10.11
N ASN A 184 16.64 -15.13 -9.76
CA ASN A 184 16.70 -13.93 -8.92
C ASN A 184 17.17 -14.24 -7.50
N VAL A 185 16.74 -15.36 -6.91
CA VAL A 185 17.23 -15.83 -5.59
C VAL A 185 18.73 -16.08 -5.63
N LEU A 186 19.23 -16.85 -6.60
CA LEU A 186 20.66 -17.13 -6.73
C LEU A 186 21.48 -15.83 -6.92
N LYS A 187 20.95 -14.89 -7.71
CA LYS A 187 21.58 -13.58 -7.90
C LYS A 187 21.57 -12.76 -6.61
N TYR A 188 20.46 -12.76 -5.86
CA TYR A 188 20.34 -12.09 -4.57
C TYR A 188 21.35 -12.64 -3.55
N GLU A 189 21.44 -13.96 -3.38
CA GLU A 189 22.35 -14.59 -2.42
C GLU A 189 23.81 -14.23 -2.69
N ARG A 190 24.19 -14.09 -3.96
CA ARG A 190 25.52 -13.64 -4.36
C ARG A 190 25.72 -12.15 -4.08
N LEU A 191 24.76 -11.31 -4.43
CA LEU A 191 24.89 -9.85 -4.30
C LEU A 191 24.81 -9.38 -2.84
N SER A 192 23.84 -9.86 -2.08
CA SER A 192 23.56 -9.43 -0.70
C SER A 192 24.71 -9.67 0.27
N ARG A 193 25.54 -10.69 0.03
CA ARG A 193 26.75 -11.01 0.82
C ARG A 193 27.90 -10.04 0.58
N SER A 194 27.86 -9.25 -0.49
CA SER A 194 28.88 -8.23 -0.73
C SER A 194 28.75 -7.12 0.31
N PRO A 195 29.85 -6.70 0.97
CA PRO A 195 29.83 -5.57 1.90
C PRO A 195 29.41 -4.27 1.21
N ASP A 196 29.66 -4.15 -0.10
CA ASP A 196 29.32 -2.97 -0.90
C ASP A 196 27.88 -2.98 -1.45
N PHE A 197 27.10 -4.02 -1.14
CA PHE A 197 25.71 -4.08 -1.60
C PHE A 197 24.86 -3.00 -0.92
N LYS A 198 24.33 -2.09 -1.75
CA LYS A 198 23.43 -1.00 -1.33
C LYS A 198 22.05 -1.15 -1.92
N SER A 199 21.97 -1.47 -3.20
CA SER A 199 20.70 -1.60 -3.91
C SER A 199 20.82 -2.48 -5.15
N TRP A 200 19.67 -2.95 -5.61
CA TRP A 200 19.54 -3.71 -6.86
C TRP A 200 18.20 -3.37 -7.53
N LEU A 201 18.28 -2.92 -8.79
CA LEU A 201 17.10 -2.75 -9.64
C LEU A 201 16.63 -4.11 -10.16
N LEU A 202 15.38 -4.42 -9.85
CA LEU A 202 14.68 -5.64 -10.20
C LEU A 202 13.67 -5.35 -11.33
N PRO A 203 13.08 -6.39 -11.95
CA PRO A 203 12.02 -6.23 -12.93
C PRO A 203 10.79 -5.49 -12.37
N ASN A 204 9.93 -5.02 -13.29
CA ASN A 204 8.62 -4.45 -12.98
C ASN A 204 8.68 -3.32 -11.94
N ASP A 205 9.60 -2.38 -12.13
CA ASP A 205 9.72 -1.18 -11.29
C ASP A 205 9.93 -1.45 -9.78
N VAL A 206 10.64 -2.53 -9.44
CA VAL A 206 11.04 -2.81 -8.06
C VAL A 206 12.51 -2.47 -7.85
N ARG A 207 12.82 -1.83 -6.73
CA ARG A 207 14.17 -1.64 -6.22
C ARG A 207 14.29 -2.34 -4.88
N MET A 208 15.27 -3.21 -4.76
CA MET A 208 15.74 -3.68 -3.45
C MET A 208 16.78 -2.70 -2.93
N ALA A 209 16.72 -2.37 -1.64
CA ALA A 209 17.74 -1.56 -0.99
C ALA A 209 18.03 -2.05 0.43
N ARG A 210 19.29 -1.90 0.84
CA ARG A 210 19.73 -2.18 2.21
C ARG A 210 19.14 -1.13 3.16
N VAL A 211 18.53 -1.60 4.24
CA VAL A 211 17.97 -0.74 5.29
C VAL A 211 18.86 -0.84 6.53
N PRO A 212 19.45 0.26 7.00
CA PRO A 212 20.22 0.27 8.25
C PRO A 212 19.37 -0.26 9.41
N GLY A 213 19.85 -1.30 10.10
CA GLY A 213 19.10 -1.94 11.17
C GLY A 213 17.82 -2.65 10.71
N GLY A 214 17.72 -3.04 9.44
CA GLY A 214 16.49 -3.58 8.85
C GLY A 214 15.91 -4.79 9.59
N CYS A 215 16.74 -5.66 10.19
CA CYS A 215 16.30 -6.78 11.02
C CYS A 215 15.65 -6.41 12.35
N GLU A 216 15.69 -5.13 12.75
CA GLU A 216 14.88 -4.61 13.85
C GLU A 216 13.51 -4.12 13.39
N LEU A 217 13.31 -3.95 12.08
CA LEU A 217 12.14 -3.29 11.47
C LEU A 217 11.31 -4.24 10.60
N PHE A 218 11.90 -5.30 10.05
CA PHE A 218 11.24 -6.27 9.20
C PHE A 218 11.41 -7.67 9.74
N SER A 219 10.34 -8.47 9.68
CA SER A 219 10.34 -9.83 10.23
C SER A 219 10.71 -10.94 9.24
N HIS A 220 10.90 -10.61 7.97
CA HIS A 220 11.19 -11.60 6.94
C HIS A 220 12.66 -12.06 6.99
N ALA A 221 12.98 -13.22 6.38
CA ALA A 221 14.30 -13.84 6.50
C ALA A 221 15.45 -12.94 5.95
N SER A 222 15.18 -12.18 4.90
CA SER A 222 16.11 -11.22 4.27
C SER A 222 16.09 -9.82 4.90
N CYS A 223 15.75 -9.67 6.18
CA CYS A 223 15.37 -8.39 6.82
C CYS A 223 16.35 -7.22 6.71
N ASN A 224 17.62 -7.43 6.39
CA ASN A 224 18.56 -6.33 6.13
C ASN A 224 18.28 -5.58 4.82
N ASP A 225 17.57 -6.21 3.88
CA ASP A 225 17.28 -5.69 2.56
C ASP A 225 15.75 -5.66 2.36
N ALA A 226 15.20 -4.53 1.92
CA ALA A 226 13.76 -4.38 1.71
C ALA A 226 13.42 -4.03 0.26
N LEU A 227 12.20 -4.36 -0.14
CA LEU A 227 11.66 -4.05 -1.47
C LEU A 227 10.90 -2.72 -1.45
N PHE A 228 11.10 -1.94 -2.50
CA PHE A 228 10.51 -0.63 -2.75
C PHE A 228 10.13 -0.48 -4.23
N LEU A 229 9.29 0.48 -4.56
CA LEU A 229 9.09 0.86 -5.95
C LEU A 229 10.29 1.70 -6.43
N SER A 230 10.77 1.43 -7.65
CA SER A 230 11.98 2.05 -8.19
C SER A 230 11.76 3.49 -8.65
N TYR A 231 10.52 3.86 -8.96
CA TYR A 231 10.12 5.22 -9.33
C TYR A 231 9.85 6.11 -8.12
N ASP A 232 10.07 5.61 -6.89
CA ASP A 232 10.03 6.44 -5.69
C ASP A 232 11.23 7.39 -5.66
N LYS A 233 10.91 8.66 -5.49
CA LYS A 233 11.84 9.77 -5.64
C LYS A 233 12.37 10.26 -4.29
N PRO A 234 13.69 10.46 -4.12
CA PRO A 234 14.24 11.09 -2.91
C PRO A 234 13.90 12.58 -2.82
N GLU A 235 13.58 13.23 -3.93
CA GLU A 235 13.30 14.67 -3.99
C GLU A 235 12.06 15.05 -3.18
N GLU A 236 12.02 16.31 -2.74
CA GLU A 236 10.85 16.89 -2.06
C GLU A 236 9.61 16.86 -2.96
N ILE A 237 8.42 16.83 -2.35
CA ILE A 237 7.17 17.01 -3.10
C ILE A 237 7.14 18.42 -3.68
N ASP A 238 6.66 18.55 -4.92
CA ASP A 238 6.53 19.84 -5.59
C ASP A 238 5.78 20.86 -4.73
N ALA A 239 6.36 22.05 -4.56
CA ALA A 239 5.80 23.10 -3.70
C ALA A 239 4.40 23.56 -4.16
N GLY A 240 4.09 23.42 -5.45
CA GLY A 240 2.76 23.66 -6.02
C GLY A 240 1.67 22.79 -5.40
N ALA A 241 1.99 21.63 -4.83
CA ALA A 241 1.04 20.80 -4.10
C ALA A 241 0.42 21.54 -2.90
N LEU A 242 1.23 22.24 -2.11
CA LEU A 242 0.74 23.03 -0.97
C LEU A 242 -0.14 24.20 -1.43
N GLU A 243 0.20 24.83 -2.56
CA GLU A 243 -0.62 25.90 -3.13
C GLU A 243 -1.96 25.37 -3.69
N ASN A 244 -1.95 24.17 -4.29
CA ASN A 244 -3.18 23.51 -4.73
C ASN A 244 -4.10 23.22 -3.54
N ILE A 245 -3.58 22.72 -2.42
CA ILE A 245 -4.37 22.48 -1.20
C ILE A 245 -4.99 23.79 -0.69
N GLY A 246 -4.22 24.88 -0.68
CA GLY A 246 -4.72 26.21 -0.32
C GLY A 246 -5.90 26.66 -1.18
N ARG A 247 -5.80 26.51 -2.51
CA ARG A 247 -6.88 26.83 -3.46
C ARG A 247 -8.08 25.91 -3.32
N LEU A 248 -7.86 24.62 -3.11
CA LEU A 248 -8.92 23.64 -2.92
C LEU A 248 -9.69 23.93 -1.63
N ASN A 249 -9.02 24.25 -0.52
CA ASN A 249 -9.68 24.58 0.75
C ASN A 249 -10.68 25.74 0.61
N ALA A 250 -10.42 26.72 -0.26
CA ALA A 250 -11.35 27.81 -0.52
C ALA A 250 -12.69 27.34 -1.15
N ARG A 251 -12.73 26.14 -1.75
CA ARG A 251 -13.94 25.51 -2.34
C ARG A 251 -14.74 24.68 -1.33
N LEU A 252 -14.19 24.47 -0.14
CA LEU A 252 -14.69 23.52 0.87
C LEU A 252 -15.43 24.24 2.01
N GLU A 253 -16.07 25.37 1.71
CA GLU A 253 -16.90 26.09 2.67
C GLU A 253 -18.00 25.17 3.23
N GLY A 254 -18.22 25.20 4.54
CA GLY A 254 -19.24 24.37 5.19
C GLY A 254 -18.88 22.88 5.33
N ILE A 255 -17.66 22.47 4.96
CA ILE A 255 -17.08 21.18 5.34
C ILE A 255 -15.73 21.40 6.02
N THR A 256 -15.31 20.44 6.84
CA THR A 256 -14.00 20.45 7.50
C THR A 256 -13.08 19.48 6.79
N PRO A 257 -12.18 19.96 5.90
CA PRO A 257 -11.26 19.09 5.19
C PRO A 257 -10.15 18.58 6.12
N VAL A 258 -9.88 17.28 6.07
CA VAL A 258 -8.74 16.63 6.71
C VAL A 258 -7.87 16.02 5.60
N TRP A 259 -6.78 16.70 5.27
CA TRP A 259 -5.85 16.26 4.25
C TRP A 259 -4.86 15.25 4.84
N VAL A 260 -4.80 14.05 4.26
CA VAL A 260 -4.01 12.93 4.76
C VAL A 260 -3.06 12.48 3.67
N PHE A 261 -1.77 12.59 3.93
CA PHE A 261 -0.74 12.27 2.97
C PHE A 261 0.06 11.09 3.46
N VAL A 262 -0.07 9.94 2.80
CA VAL A 262 0.68 8.75 3.19
C VAL A 262 2.09 8.86 2.59
N PRO A 263 3.17 8.74 3.39
CA PRO A 263 4.52 8.72 2.82
C PRO A 263 4.73 7.45 2.02
N ASN A 264 5.55 7.50 0.97
CA ASN A 264 6.00 6.28 0.32
C ASN A 264 6.79 5.41 1.31
N LYS A 265 6.74 4.08 1.15
CA LYS A 265 7.61 3.16 1.92
C LYS A 265 9.08 3.57 1.83
N SER A 266 9.56 3.95 0.65
CA SER A 266 10.93 4.47 0.48
C SER A 266 11.18 5.78 1.22
N THR A 267 10.21 6.70 1.28
CA THR A 267 10.31 7.92 2.09
C THR A 267 10.44 7.59 3.57
N ALA A 268 9.68 6.62 4.07
CA ALA A 268 9.75 6.20 5.46
C ALA A 268 11.12 5.62 5.86
N TYR A 269 11.72 4.76 5.01
CA TYR A 269 12.95 4.03 5.37
C TYR A 269 14.24 4.57 4.75
N LEU A 270 14.19 5.20 3.58
CA LEU A 270 15.37 5.64 2.82
C LEU A 270 15.51 7.16 2.77
N TYR A 271 14.40 7.90 2.71
CA TYR A 271 14.40 9.36 2.51
C TYR A 271 13.56 10.10 3.57
N PRO A 272 13.80 9.89 4.88
CA PRO A 272 12.89 10.37 5.93
C PRO A 272 12.95 11.88 6.16
N LEU A 273 13.79 12.65 5.45
CA LEU A 273 14.05 14.06 5.73
C LEU A 273 13.15 15.04 4.97
N LYS A 274 12.15 14.54 4.23
CA LYS A 274 11.20 15.39 3.50
C LYS A 274 10.41 16.28 4.46
N GLN A 275 10.15 17.51 4.04
CA GLN A 275 9.52 18.57 4.85
C GLN A 275 8.05 18.81 4.49
N PHE A 276 7.56 18.28 3.36
CA PHE A 276 6.17 18.49 2.94
C PHE A 276 5.13 18.28 4.04
N TRP A 277 5.24 17.20 4.83
CA TRP A 277 4.30 16.91 5.93
C TRP A 277 4.34 17.93 7.07
N ASN A 278 5.52 18.48 7.38
CA ASN A 278 5.65 19.54 8.39
C ASN A 278 4.94 20.81 7.92
N GLU A 279 5.09 21.17 6.65
CA GLU A 279 4.40 22.32 6.06
C GLU A 279 2.89 22.11 5.93
N ALA A 280 2.46 20.90 5.54
CA ALA A 280 1.04 20.55 5.46
C ALA A 280 0.36 20.60 6.84
N GLU A 281 1.01 20.07 7.88
CA GLU A 281 0.52 20.18 9.26
C GLU A 281 0.43 21.65 9.70
N ARG A 282 1.50 22.42 9.48
CA ARG A 282 1.56 23.84 9.87
C ARG A 282 0.52 24.70 9.17
N ARG A 283 0.31 24.52 7.86
CA ARG A 283 -0.59 25.35 7.05
C ARG A 283 -2.05 24.91 7.11
N PHE A 284 -2.29 23.61 7.23
CA PHE A 284 -3.62 23.03 7.00
C PHE A 284 -4.10 22.11 8.12
N HIS A 285 -3.35 22.00 9.23
CA HIS A 285 -3.63 21.06 10.33
C HIS A 285 -3.83 19.62 9.81
N ALA A 286 -3.04 19.23 8.81
CA ALA A 286 -2.99 17.87 8.30
C ALA A 286 -2.25 16.96 9.31
N PRO A 287 -2.72 15.72 9.58
CA PRO A 287 -1.94 14.76 10.37
C PRO A 287 -0.59 14.49 9.71
N ASN A 288 0.48 14.59 10.50
CA ASN A 288 1.85 14.41 10.01
C ASN A 288 2.23 12.92 9.99
N LEU A 289 1.78 12.22 8.95
CA LEU A 289 2.03 10.78 8.84
C LEU A 289 3.51 10.43 8.65
N LEU A 290 4.34 11.31 8.07
CA LEU A 290 5.78 11.07 8.02
C LEU A 290 6.38 11.04 9.43
N ARG A 291 6.04 12.01 10.30
CA ARG A 291 6.47 12.01 11.70
C ARG A 291 5.97 10.78 12.45
N MET A 292 4.71 10.37 12.23
CA MET A 292 4.18 9.13 12.80
C MET A 292 5.03 7.93 12.38
N THR A 293 5.35 7.79 11.08
CA THR A 293 6.19 6.67 10.61
C THR A 293 7.60 6.70 11.18
N GLN A 294 8.22 7.88 11.29
CA GLN A 294 9.54 8.04 11.92
C GLN A 294 9.51 7.62 13.39
N GLN A 295 8.49 8.03 14.14
CA GLN A 295 8.33 7.65 15.54
C GLN A 295 8.14 6.14 15.70
N ALA A 296 7.33 5.52 14.84
CA ALA A 296 7.14 4.07 14.84
C ALA A 296 8.44 3.32 14.48
N ILE A 297 9.22 3.81 13.52
CA ILE A 297 10.54 3.24 13.17
C ILE A 297 11.53 3.39 14.33
N GLN A 298 11.59 4.56 14.97
CA GLN A 298 12.44 4.78 16.15
C GLN A 298 12.04 3.88 17.33
N ALA A 299 10.74 3.61 17.49
CA ALA A 299 10.20 2.66 18.46
C ALA A 299 10.38 1.19 18.05
N LYS A 300 11.01 0.92 16.91
CA LYS A 300 11.23 -0.43 16.34
C LYS A 300 9.93 -1.21 16.12
N THR A 301 8.88 -0.53 15.66
CA THR A 301 7.64 -1.17 15.24
C THR A 301 7.92 -2.06 14.03
N VAL A 302 7.92 -3.37 14.27
CA VAL A 302 8.20 -4.38 13.24
C VAL A 302 7.07 -4.45 12.22
N ASP A 303 7.45 -4.54 10.95
CA ASP A 303 6.56 -4.58 9.78
C ASP A 303 5.59 -3.41 9.73
N LEU A 304 6.02 -2.17 10.04
CA LEU A 304 5.17 -0.99 9.87
C LEU A 304 4.61 -0.89 8.44
N TYR A 305 5.48 -1.13 7.46
CA TYR A 305 5.11 -1.54 6.11
C TYR A 305 5.42 -3.02 5.96
N LEU A 306 4.58 -3.78 5.27
CA LEU A 306 4.88 -5.18 5.01
C LEU A 306 6.12 -5.30 4.11
N GLY A 307 7.04 -6.21 4.44
CA GLY A 307 8.28 -6.42 3.68
C GLY A 307 8.05 -6.66 2.18
N ASN A 308 7.03 -7.46 1.87
CA ASN A 308 6.63 -7.87 0.53
C ASN A 308 5.60 -6.95 -0.16
N ASN A 309 5.17 -5.85 0.47
CA ASN A 309 4.11 -4.98 -0.06
C ASN A 309 4.52 -3.49 -0.06
N THR A 310 3.81 -2.71 -0.86
CA THR A 310 3.89 -1.24 -0.92
C THR A 310 3.11 -0.56 0.20
N HIS A 311 2.09 -1.24 0.74
CA HIS A 311 1.17 -0.72 1.75
C HIS A 311 1.67 -0.92 3.19
N PHE A 312 1.07 -0.15 4.10
CA PHE A 312 1.18 -0.40 5.53
C PHE A 312 0.73 -1.83 5.88
N SER A 313 1.26 -2.35 6.97
CA SER A 313 0.62 -3.47 7.65
C SER A 313 -0.64 -3.02 8.38
N THR A 314 -1.39 -3.97 8.95
CA THR A 314 -2.52 -3.63 9.83
C THR A 314 -2.08 -2.69 10.96
N THR A 315 -0.90 -2.92 11.54
CA THR A 315 -0.33 -2.03 12.57
C THR A 315 -0.15 -0.60 12.04
N GLY A 316 0.45 -0.45 10.87
CA GLY A 316 0.66 0.88 10.26
C GLY A 316 -0.65 1.60 9.93
N TYR A 317 -1.65 0.88 9.42
CA TYR A 317 -2.97 1.45 9.19
C TYR A 317 -3.67 1.90 10.48
N LEU A 318 -3.56 1.14 11.57
CA LEU A 318 -4.18 1.55 12.85
C LEU A 318 -3.52 2.82 13.41
N LEU A 319 -2.19 2.95 13.31
CA LEU A 319 -1.48 4.17 13.69
C LEU A 319 -1.91 5.37 12.83
N MET A 320 -2.08 5.17 11.52
CA MET A 320 -2.64 6.19 10.62
C MET A 320 -4.06 6.59 11.05
N GLY A 321 -4.91 5.63 11.39
CA GLY A 321 -6.28 5.88 11.88
C GLY A 321 -6.30 6.71 13.16
N ASP A 322 -5.38 6.45 14.09
CA ASP A 322 -5.24 7.24 15.32
C ASP A 322 -4.85 8.70 15.03
N GLU A 323 -3.91 8.95 14.12
CA GLU A 323 -3.53 10.32 13.73
C GLU A 323 -4.68 11.07 13.04
N ILE A 324 -5.46 10.39 12.20
CA ILE A 324 -6.63 10.98 11.55
C ILE A 324 -7.73 11.29 12.57
N LEU A 325 -7.98 10.38 13.52
CA LEU A 325 -8.94 10.61 14.60
C LEU A 325 -8.55 11.81 15.45
N LYS A 326 -7.26 11.94 15.82
CA LYS A 326 -6.74 13.12 16.54
C LYS A 326 -6.99 14.41 15.75
N ALA A 327 -6.71 14.40 14.45
CA ALA A 327 -6.90 15.57 13.59
C ALA A 327 -8.38 15.97 13.44
N ILE A 328 -9.30 15.00 13.49
CA ILE A 328 -10.75 15.26 13.50
C ILE A 328 -11.19 15.83 14.85
N GLN A 329 -10.70 15.29 15.96
CA GLN A 329 -11.07 15.71 17.32
C GLN A 329 -10.53 17.09 17.69
N SER A 330 -9.44 17.54 17.07
CA SER A 330 -8.85 18.86 17.33
C SER A 330 -9.53 20.02 16.58
N ARG A 331 -10.67 19.81 15.92
CA ARG A 331 -11.37 20.78 15.05
C ARG A 331 -12.87 20.92 15.31
#